data_AF-A0AAW9R1I0-F1
#
_entry.id   AF-A0AAW9R1I0-F1
#
_cell.length_a   1.000
_cell.length_b   1.000
_cell.length_c   1.000
_cell.angle_alpha   90.00
_cell.angle_beta   90.00
_cell.angle_gamma   90.00
#
_symmetry.space_group_name_H-M   'P 1'
#
loop_
_entity.id
_entity.type
_entity.pdbx_description
1 polymer ?
#
loop_
_entity_poly.entity_id
_entity_poly.type
_entity_poly.pdbx_seq_one_letter_code
_entity_poly.pdbx_strand_id
1 'polypeptide(L)'
;MHTRRYAGLLALTVLLTGCTTVGQVRNLEAPACRRSLESGVAQILLAQGENAGEAERLAQRTVSALDLSPDGPRPFALAANSGTDYHFIVQPTRTLCQLRLYGRVRGFTRVTNNLTWIESRPLVGCECSR
;
A
#
# COMPACT_ATOMS: atom_id res chain seq x y z
N MET A 1 -21.81 -4.39 -56.22
CA MET A 1 -20.42 -4.22 -55.76
C MET A 1 -20.40 -3.14 -54.69
N HIS A 2 -20.33 -3.50 -53.41
CA HIS A 2 -20.16 -2.53 -52.30
C HIS A 2 -19.02 -2.99 -51.40
N THR A 3 -17.87 -2.33 -51.55
CA THR A 3 -16.67 -2.52 -50.74
C THR A 3 -16.73 -1.58 -49.54
N ARG A 4 -17.08 -2.11 -48.36
CA ARG A 4 -16.93 -1.39 -47.09
C ARG A 4 -15.46 -1.45 -46.67
N ARG A 5 -14.80 -0.28 -46.70
CA ARG A 5 -13.46 -0.08 -46.13
C ARG A 5 -13.61 0.05 -44.62
N TYR A 6 -13.14 -0.94 -43.86
CA TYR A 6 -13.02 -0.82 -42.40
C TYR A 6 -11.66 -0.16 -42.09
N ALA A 7 -11.71 1.12 -41.72
CA ALA A 7 -10.57 1.81 -41.14
C ALA A 7 -10.43 1.36 -39.67
N GLY A 8 -9.49 0.45 -39.40
CA GLY A 8 -9.15 0.04 -38.05
C GLY A 8 -8.38 1.15 -37.33
N LEU A 9 -9.00 1.76 -36.32
CA LEU A 9 -8.31 2.64 -35.38
C LEU A 9 -7.41 1.78 -34.47
N LEU A 10 -6.10 1.84 -34.70
CA LEU A 10 -5.08 1.39 -33.75
C LEU A 10 -5.02 2.38 -32.59
N ALA A 11 -5.70 2.06 -31.49
CA ALA A 11 -5.58 2.80 -30.25
C ALA A 11 -4.23 2.48 -29.59
N LEU A 12 -3.30 3.43 -29.64
CA LEU A 12 -2.01 3.38 -28.96
C LEU A 12 -2.23 3.57 -27.45
N THR A 13 -2.30 2.48 -26.68
CA THR A 13 -2.34 2.56 -25.21
C THR A 13 -0.97 2.95 -24.67
N VAL A 14 -0.81 4.22 -24.30
CA VAL A 14 0.38 4.73 -23.61
C VAL A 14 0.41 4.13 -22.20
N LEU A 15 1.31 3.18 -21.96
CA LEU A 15 1.61 2.69 -20.61
C LEU A 15 2.40 3.77 -19.88
N LEU A 16 1.72 4.52 -19.00
CA LEU A 16 2.37 5.43 -18.05
C LEU A 16 3.10 4.58 -17.00
N THR A 17 4.34 4.18 -17.29
CA THR A 17 5.26 3.59 -16.31
C THR A 17 5.83 4.69 -15.42
N GLY A 18 5.04 5.17 -14.46
CA GLY A 18 5.53 6.07 -13.42
C GLY A 18 6.38 5.31 -12.41
N CYS A 19 7.57 5.82 -12.06
CA CYS A 19 8.29 5.36 -10.86
C CYS A 19 7.36 5.53 -9.65
N THR A 20 7.07 4.44 -8.94
CA THR A 20 6.31 4.53 -7.69
C THR A 20 7.11 5.35 -6.69
N THR A 21 6.51 6.40 -6.18
CA THR A 21 7.11 7.20 -5.11
C THR A 21 6.73 6.66 -3.75
N VAL A 22 7.74 6.37 -2.93
CA VAL A 22 7.57 6.05 -1.51
C VAL A 22 7.56 7.37 -0.74
N GLY A 23 6.68 7.48 0.25
CA GLY A 23 6.53 8.63 1.13
C GLY A 23 6.68 8.28 2.60
N GLN A 24 6.80 9.33 3.40
CA GLN A 24 6.83 9.29 4.86
C GLN A 24 5.58 9.99 5.40
N VAL A 25 4.89 9.39 6.37
CA VAL A 25 3.82 10.06 7.12
C VAL A 25 4.45 11.13 8.03
N ARG A 26 3.90 12.34 8.03
CA ARG A 26 4.49 13.52 8.70
C ARG A 26 3.75 13.98 9.94
N ASN A 27 2.51 13.53 10.14
CA ASN A 27 1.62 13.98 11.21
C ASN A 27 1.04 12.80 12.01
N LEU A 28 1.87 11.81 12.34
CA LEU A 28 1.42 10.58 13.01
C LEU A 28 0.98 10.81 14.47
N GLU A 29 1.38 11.93 15.07
CA GLU A 29 0.89 12.46 16.33
C GLU A 29 -0.58 12.88 16.27
N ALA A 30 -1.12 13.18 15.08
CA ALA A 30 -2.53 13.52 14.91
C ALA A 30 -3.41 12.26 15.12
N PRO A 31 -4.39 12.28 16.04
CA PRO A 31 -5.21 11.11 16.33
C PRO A 31 -6.02 10.59 15.14
N ALA A 32 -6.35 11.45 14.17
CA ALA A 32 -7.01 11.06 12.93
C ALA A 32 -6.07 10.22 12.03
N CYS A 33 -4.85 10.70 11.78
CA CYS A 33 -3.87 9.98 10.97
C CYS A 33 -3.49 8.65 11.62
N ARG A 34 -3.20 8.68 12.93
CA ARG A 34 -2.86 7.47 13.71
C ARG A 34 -3.90 6.37 13.56
N ARG A 35 -5.18 6.71 13.81
CA ARG A 35 -6.30 5.75 13.66
C ARG A 35 -6.47 5.28 12.22
N SER A 36 -6.31 6.17 11.24
CA SER A 36 -6.44 5.77 9.83
C SER A 36 -5.33 4.81 9.40
N LEU A 37 -4.10 5.00 9.88
CA LEU A 37 -2.99 4.10 9.59
C LEU A 37 -3.18 2.74 10.27
N GLU A 38 -3.52 2.73 11.56
CA GLU A 38 -3.79 1.51 12.31
C GLU A 38 -4.92 0.70 11.66
N SER A 39 -6.08 1.34 11.42
CA SER A 39 -7.21 0.71 10.74
C SER A 39 -6.87 0.26 9.33
N GLY A 40 -6.07 1.04 8.60
CA GLY A 40 -5.64 0.71 7.24
C GLY A 40 -4.81 -0.58 7.22
N VAL A 41 -3.80 -0.69 8.10
CA VAL A 41 -2.98 -1.90 8.21
C VAL A 41 -3.84 -3.10 8.61
N ALA A 42 -4.66 -2.97 9.66
CA ALA A 42 -5.48 -4.08 10.15
C ALA A 42 -6.43 -4.61 9.07
N GLN A 43 -7.14 -3.72 8.35
CA GLN A 43 -8.05 -4.11 7.28
C GLN A 43 -7.34 -4.79 6.10
N ILE A 44 -6.12 -4.34 5.76
CA ILE A 44 -5.34 -5.01 4.72
C ILE A 44 -4.97 -6.42 5.16
N LEU A 45 -4.46 -6.59 6.37
CA LEU A 45 -4.06 -7.90 6.90
C LEU A 45 -5.25 -8.87 6.98
N LEU A 46 -6.42 -8.40 7.44
CA LEU A 46 -7.67 -9.16 7.41
C LEU A 46 -8.04 -9.60 5.99
N ALA A 47 -7.94 -8.70 5.00
CA ALA A 47 -8.18 -9.04 3.60
C ALA A 47 -7.16 -10.05 3.04
N GLN A 48 -5.98 -10.17 3.65
CA GLN A 48 -4.98 -11.19 3.33
C GLN A 48 -5.18 -12.51 4.09
N GLY A 49 -6.21 -12.61 4.93
CA GLY A 49 -6.55 -13.82 5.67
C GLY A 49 -5.92 -13.94 7.06
N GLU A 50 -5.33 -12.86 7.60
CA GLU A 50 -4.94 -12.85 9.01
C GLU A 50 -6.17 -12.83 9.92
N ASN A 51 -6.03 -13.35 11.14
CA ASN A 51 -7.07 -13.24 12.15
C ASN A 51 -7.11 -11.83 12.76
N ALA A 52 -8.25 -11.44 13.31
CA ALA A 52 -8.48 -10.08 13.83
C ALA A 52 -7.49 -9.67 14.92
N GLY A 53 -7.22 -10.53 15.91
CA GLY A 53 -6.32 -10.21 17.01
C GLY A 53 -4.87 -9.99 16.54
N GLU A 54 -4.40 -10.80 15.59
CA GLU A 54 -3.06 -10.63 15.00
C GLU A 54 -2.99 -9.37 14.12
N ALA A 55 -4.02 -9.11 13.32
CA ALA A 55 -4.10 -7.91 12.47
C ALA A 55 -4.07 -6.62 13.30
N GLU A 56 -4.85 -6.54 14.38
CA GLU A 56 -4.87 -5.41 15.32
C GLU A 56 -3.51 -5.24 16.00
N ARG A 57 -2.93 -6.33 16.52
CA ARG A 57 -1.63 -6.32 17.19
C ARG A 57 -0.51 -5.81 16.27
N LEU A 58 -0.49 -6.27 15.01
CA LEU A 58 0.50 -5.84 14.02
C LEU A 58 0.28 -4.38 13.61
N ALA A 59 -0.97 -3.95 13.45
CA ALA A 59 -1.31 -2.56 13.14
C ALA A 59 -0.82 -1.59 14.23
N GLN A 60 -1.08 -1.90 15.50
CA GLN A 60 -0.62 -1.09 16.64
C GLN A 60 0.90 -0.99 16.69
N ARG A 61 1.60 -2.12 16.52
CA ARG A 61 3.07 -2.14 16.46
C ARG A 61 3.62 -1.32 15.30
N THR A 62 2.94 -1.34 14.15
CA THR A 62 3.35 -0.57 12.96
C THR A 62 3.34 0.92 13.24
N VAL A 63 2.25 1.42 13.85
CA VAL A 63 2.14 2.83 14.23
C VAL A 63 3.31 3.21 15.15
N SER A 64 3.57 2.44 16.20
CA SER A 64 4.68 2.73 17.12
C SER A 64 6.05 2.70 16.42
N ALA A 65 6.28 1.75 15.51
CA ALA A 65 7.55 1.65 14.79
C ALA A 65 7.79 2.81 13.81
N LEU A 66 6.72 3.31 13.16
CA LEU A 66 6.82 4.46 12.26
C LEU A 66 6.99 5.79 13.02
N ASP A 67 6.38 5.92 14.20
CA ASP A 67 6.54 7.08 15.09
C ASP A 67 8.01 7.25 15.54
N LEU A 68 8.71 6.12 15.74
CA LEU A 68 10.09 6.08 16.22
C LEU A 68 11.15 6.23 15.13
N SER A 69 10.76 6.31 13.85
CA SER A 69 11.73 6.20 12.76
C SER A 69 11.69 7.42 11.83
N PRO A 70 12.48 8.46 12.13
CA PRO A 70 12.53 9.70 11.37
C PRO A 70 13.29 9.59 10.03
N ASP A 71 13.78 8.40 9.67
CA ASP A 71 14.78 8.15 8.61
C ASP A 71 14.27 8.30 7.15
N GLY A 72 13.25 9.13 6.95
CA GLY A 72 12.70 9.46 5.65
C GLY A 72 11.77 8.40 5.05
N PRO A 73 11.33 8.59 3.79
CA PRO A 73 10.45 7.68 3.09
C PRO A 73 11.07 6.31 2.85
N ARG A 74 10.44 5.26 3.36
CA ARG A 74 10.90 3.89 3.09
C ARG A 74 9.77 2.86 3.15
N PRO A 75 9.92 1.74 2.44
CA PRO A 75 9.09 0.57 2.67
C PRO A 75 9.27 0.05 4.09
N PHE A 76 8.23 -0.59 4.63
CA PHE A 76 8.29 -1.28 5.90
C PHE A 76 7.68 -2.67 5.77
N ALA A 77 8.11 -3.58 6.64
CA ALA A 77 7.68 -4.97 6.63
C ALA A 77 7.09 -5.37 7.98
N LEU A 78 6.05 -6.20 7.95
CA LEU A 78 5.40 -6.77 9.13
C LEU A 78 5.50 -8.29 9.05
N ALA A 79 6.15 -8.89 10.04
CA ALA A 79 6.21 -10.34 10.19
C ALA A 79 5.02 -10.80 11.04
N ALA A 80 4.12 -11.58 10.46
CA ALA A 80 2.97 -12.15 11.15
C ALA A 80 3.28 -13.54 11.72
N ASN A 81 2.63 -13.88 12.83
CA ASN A 81 2.74 -15.20 13.46
C ASN A 81 2.22 -16.35 12.57
N SER A 82 1.47 -16.04 11.52
CA SER A 82 1.08 -16.99 10.47
C SER A 82 2.26 -17.50 9.63
N GLY A 83 3.46 -16.92 9.81
CA GLY A 83 4.63 -17.15 8.97
C GLY A 83 4.61 -16.34 7.67
N THR A 84 3.79 -15.29 7.61
CA THR A 84 3.68 -14.40 6.44
C THR A 84 4.37 -13.07 6.73
N ASP A 85 5.30 -12.68 5.86
CA ASP A 85 5.89 -11.34 5.84
C ASP A 85 5.13 -10.46 4.85
N TYR A 86 4.61 -9.33 5.33
CA TYR A 86 3.90 -8.35 4.52
C TYR A 86 4.75 -7.12 4.28
N HIS A 87 4.81 -6.64 3.04
CA HIS A 87 5.63 -5.51 2.64
C HIS A 87 4.75 -4.34 2.16
N PHE A 88 4.90 -3.21 2.85
CA PHE A 88 4.09 -2.03 2.66
C PHE A 88 4.93 -0.83 2.24
N ILE A 89 4.27 0.11 1.57
CA ILE A 89 4.73 1.49 1.41
C ILE A 89 3.60 2.45 1.76
N VAL A 90 3.97 3.67 2.16
CA VAL A 90 3.09 4.83 2.04
C VAL A 90 3.42 5.52 0.72
N GLN A 91 2.40 5.85 -0.06
CA GLN A 91 2.53 6.53 -1.34
C GLN A 91 1.81 7.87 -1.29
N PRO A 92 2.52 9.00 -1.45
CA PRO A 92 1.89 10.30 -1.66
C PRO A 92 1.23 10.31 -3.05
N THR A 93 -0.08 10.50 -3.08
CA THR A 93 -0.82 10.77 -4.32
C THR A 93 -1.10 12.26 -4.46
N ARG A 94 -1.78 12.67 -5.54
CA ARG A 94 -2.13 14.10 -5.73
C ARG A 94 -3.05 14.66 -4.66
N THR A 95 -3.85 13.81 -4.01
CA THR A 95 -4.93 14.24 -3.11
C THR A 95 -4.78 13.72 -1.69
N LEU A 96 -4.11 12.58 -1.49
CA LEU A 96 -3.98 11.93 -0.17
C LEU A 96 -2.85 10.89 -0.12
N CYS A 97 -2.57 10.39 1.08
CA CYS A 97 -1.63 9.31 1.32
C CYS A 97 -2.29 7.94 1.14
N GLN A 98 -1.70 7.06 0.34
CA GLN A 98 -2.18 5.70 0.13
C GLN A 98 -1.27 4.71 0.85
N LEU A 99 -1.82 3.86 1.70
CA LEU A 99 -1.14 2.68 2.20
C LEU A 99 -1.26 1.58 1.13
N ARG A 100 -0.13 1.06 0.66
CA ARG A 100 -0.09 0.01 -0.36
C ARG A 100 0.59 -1.23 0.20
N LEU A 101 -0.07 -2.39 0.09
CA LEU A 101 0.59 -3.68 0.20
C LEU A 101 1.11 -4.04 -1.19
N TYR A 102 2.43 -4.15 -1.33
CA TYR A 102 3.06 -4.48 -2.61
C TYR A 102 3.69 -5.86 -2.63
N GLY A 103 3.92 -6.47 -1.46
CA GLY A 103 4.51 -7.79 -1.37
C GLY A 103 3.98 -8.59 -0.20
N ARG A 104 3.90 -9.92 -0.37
CA ARG A 104 3.75 -10.88 0.74
C ARG A 104 4.59 -12.12 0.48
N VAL A 105 5.18 -12.67 1.53
CA VAL A 105 6.02 -13.88 1.49
C VAL A 105 5.52 -14.85 2.54
N ARG A 106 5.26 -16.09 2.15
CA ARG A 106 4.92 -17.18 3.09
C ARG A 106 5.68 -18.44 2.70
N GLY A 107 6.64 -18.83 3.52
CA GLY A 107 7.59 -19.90 3.16
C GLY A 107 8.30 -19.57 1.84
N PHE A 108 8.17 -20.45 0.84
CA PHE A 108 8.75 -20.26 -0.49
C PHE A 108 7.85 -19.48 -1.46
N THR A 109 6.62 -19.16 -1.08
CA THR A 109 5.68 -18.42 -1.93
C THR A 109 5.91 -16.93 -1.76
N ARG A 110 6.32 -16.24 -2.83
CA ARG A 110 6.47 -14.78 -2.87
C ARG A 110 5.51 -14.20 -3.90
N VAL A 111 4.70 -13.25 -3.47
CA VAL A 111 3.85 -12.44 -4.35
C VAL A 111 4.31 -11.00 -4.25
N THR A 112 4.64 -10.39 -5.37
CA THR A 112 4.95 -8.95 -5.46
C THR A 112 4.14 -8.36 -6.61
N ASN A 113 3.44 -7.27 -6.34
CA ASN A 113 2.73 -6.51 -7.37
C ASN A 113 2.87 -5.02 -7.06
N ASN A 114 3.72 -4.35 -7.83
CA ASN A 114 3.94 -2.90 -7.78
C ASN A 114 3.24 -2.15 -8.92
N LEU A 115 2.48 -2.84 -9.76
CA LEU A 115 1.71 -2.24 -10.86
C LEU A 115 0.31 -1.87 -10.41
N THR A 116 -0.41 -2.82 -9.78
CA THR A 116 -1.77 -2.60 -9.26
C THR A 116 -1.87 -2.65 -7.75
N TRP A 117 -0.79 -3.02 -7.06
CA TRP A 117 -0.77 -3.33 -5.63
C TRP A 117 -1.57 -4.60 -5.32
N ILE A 118 -1.20 -5.30 -4.25
CA ILE A 118 -1.96 -6.46 -3.75
C ILE A 118 -3.23 -5.96 -3.07
N GLU A 119 -3.11 -4.91 -2.28
CA GLU A 119 -4.22 -4.25 -1.60
C GLU A 119 -3.85 -2.79 -1.29
N SER A 120 -4.84 -1.91 -1.15
CA SER A 120 -4.62 -0.49 -0.86
C SER A 120 -5.70 0.09 0.05
N ARG A 121 -5.30 1.01 0.94
CA ARG A 121 -6.23 1.78 1.77
C ARG A 121 -5.84 3.26 1.79
N PRO A 122 -6.80 4.19 1.70
CA PRO A 122 -6.53 5.60 1.90
C PRO A 122 -6.17 5.85 3.37
N LEU A 123 -5.22 6.74 3.60
CA LEU A 123 -4.85 7.24 4.92
C LEU A 123 -5.46 8.61 5.14
N VAL A 124 -6.74 8.63 5.55
CA VAL A 124 -7.51 9.86 5.72
C VAL A 124 -6.97 10.66 6.89
N GLY A 125 -6.75 11.96 6.68
CA GLY A 125 -6.19 12.86 7.69
C GLY A 125 -4.68 12.71 7.90
N CYS A 126 -4.01 11.86 7.11
CA CYS A 126 -2.55 11.81 7.09
C CYS A 126 -1.97 12.75 6.04
N GLU A 127 -0.86 13.39 6.41
CA GLU A 127 0.03 14.13 5.54
C GLU A 127 1.27 13.28 5.26
N CYS A 128 1.71 13.24 4.01
CA CYS A 128 2.90 12.51 3.64
C CYS A 128 3.71 13.26 2.58
N SER A 129 5.02 13.20 2.72
CA SER A 129 5.98 13.77 1.79
C SER A 129 6.79 12.66 1.14
N ARG A 130 7.40 13.00 0.00
CA ARG A 130 8.48 12.21 -0.58
C ARG A 130 9.79 12.45 0.17
#